data_AF-A0A3M0KVT9-F1
#
_entry.id   AF-A0A3M0KVT9-F1
#
_cell.length_a   1.000
_cell.length_b   1.000
_cell.length_c   1.000
_cell.angle_alpha   90.00
_cell.angle_beta   90.00
_cell.angle_gamma   90.00
#
_symmetry.space_group_name_H-M   'P 1'
#
loop_
_entity.id
_entity.type
_entity.pdbx_description
1 polymer ?
#
loop_
_entity_poly.entity_id
_entity_poly.type
_entity_poly.pdbx_seq_one_letter_code
_entity_poly.pdbx_strand_id
1 'polypeptide(L)'
;MCPSPAQAPHGVYIKKAFDTINIETNEDGVECLWLRIKGKAIKAHILLGVCYGSPNKEEEVDKLFYKQLENVSGSSALVLVGDFDLPDICWELSTAEKRQSRTFLECMEDNFLSQLVGEPARGRTMLDLLFANRDGLVGDVVVGGRLGQSDHEIIEFSIFGEIRRNTSKTLALNF
;
A
#
# COMPACT_ATOMS: atom_id res chain seq x y z
N MET A 1 -12.08 0.41 36.38
CA MET A 1 -12.27 0.57 34.92
C MET A 1 -10.90 0.71 34.30
N CYS A 2 -10.42 -0.31 33.59
CA CYS A 2 -9.24 -0.15 32.74
C CYS A 2 -9.62 0.82 31.60
N PRO A 3 -8.76 1.77 31.21
CA PRO A 3 -9.03 2.57 30.03
C PRO A 3 -9.10 1.63 28.83
N SER A 4 -10.12 1.82 27.99
CA SER A 4 -10.12 1.32 26.61
C SER A 4 -8.74 1.61 26.01
N PRO A 5 -8.09 0.66 25.33
CA PRO A 5 -6.89 1.00 24.57
C PRO A 5 -7.27 2.14 23.62
N ALA A 6 -6.57 3.27 23.72
CA ALA A 6 -6.72 4.35 22.78
C ALA A 6 -6.33 3.79 21.40
N GLN A 7 -7.25 3.85 20.44
CA GLN A 7 -6.92 3.59 19.03
C GLN A 7 -5.72 4.49 18.68
N ALA A 8 -4.63 3.87 18.21
CA ALA A 8 -3.49 4.62 17.72
C ALA A 8 -3.98 5.48 16.54
N PRO A 9 -3.71 6.80 16.52
CA PRO A 9 -4.08 7.62 15.38
C PRO A 9 -3.19 7.26 14.19
N HIS A 10 -3.78 6.54 13.23
CA HIS A 10 -3.18 6.34 11.91
C HIS A 10 -3.26 7.64 11.12
N GLY A 11 -2.15 8.06 10.51
CA GLY A 11 -2.08 9.33 9.81
C GLY A 11 -1.14 9.26 8.63
N VAL A 12 -1.60 9.78 7.49
CA VAL A 12 -0.73 9.99 6.35
C VAL A 12 -0.32 11.46 6.32
N TYR A 13 0.98 11.70 6.43
CA TYR A 13 1.54 13.03 6.24
C TYR A 13 1.91 13.25 4.77
N ILE A 14 1.29 14.25 4.15
CA ILE A 14 1.50 14.56 2.73
C ILE A 14 2.17 15.92 2.62
N LYS A 15 3.34 15.94 1.97
CA LYS A 15 4.03 17.20 1.66
C LYS A 15 3.16 18.01 0.71
N LYS A 16 3.01 19.32 0.97
CA LYS A 16 2.17 20.30 0.24
C LYS A 16 2.30 20.32 -1.29
N ALA A 17 3.35 19.72 -1.86
CA ALA A 17 3.58 19.67 -3.29
C ALA A 17 2.63 18.73 -4.07
N PHE A 18 1.85 17.89 -3.38
CA PHE A 18 0.92 16.94 -3.99
C PHE A 18 -0.53 17.29 -3.68
N ASP A 19 -1.40 17.16 -4.68
CA ASP A 19 -2.85 17.24 -4.50
C ASP A 19 -3.37 15.83 -4.19
N THR A 20 -4.17 15.69 -3.14
CA THR A 20 -4.70 14.40 -2.69
C THR A 20 -6.20 14.45 -2.44
N ILE A 21 -6.90 13.39 -2.83
CA ILE A 21 -8.32 13.21 -2.56
C ILE A 21 -8.47 11.94 -1.74
N ASN A 22 -9.01 12.06 -0.53
CA ASN A 22 -9.41 10.92 0.28
C ASN A 22 -10.57 10.21 -0.43
N ILE A 23 -10.47 8.89 -0.56
CA ILE A 23 -11.58 8.06 -1.00
C ILE A 23 -12.26 7.54 0.26
N GLU A 24 -13.44 8.08 0.55
CA GLU A 24 -14.29 7.55 1.61
C GLU A 24 -14.76 6.15 1.22
N THR A 25 -14.47 5.16 2.05
CA THR A 25 -15.02 3.82 1.93
C THR A 25 -16.21 3.71 2.88
N ASN A 26 -17.36 3.29 2.37
CA ASN A 26 -18.62 3.20 3.13
C ASN A 26 -18.66 2.02 4.15
N GLU A 27 -17.52 1.44 4.50
CA GLU A 27 -17.42 0.21 5.27
C GLU A 27 -16.66 0.48 6.57
N ASP A 28 -17.43 0.75 7.63
CA ASP A 28 -16.93 0.93 9.00
C ASP A 28 -16.28 -0.37 9.49
N GLY A 29 -15.02 -0.28 9.95
CA GLY A 29 -14.29 -1.37 10.59
C GLY A 29 -12.94 -1.74 9.97
N VAL A 30 -12.66 -1.30 8.73
CA VAL A 30 -11.35 -1.49 8.10
C VAL A 30 -10.44 -0.32 8.44
N GLU A 31 -9.25 -0.61 8.98
CA GLU A 31 -8.21 0.39 9.25
C GLU A 31 -7.36 0.65 8.00
N CYS A 32 -8.01 1.05 6.90
CA CYS A 32 -7.36 1.42 5.65
C CYS A 32 -7.78 2.81 5.19
N LEU A 33 -6.80 3.63 4.81
CA LEU A 33 -6.99 4.92 4.17
C LEU A 33 -6.62 4.84 2.69
N TRP A 34 -7.53 5.26 1.82
CA TRP A 34 -7.32 5.31 0.38
C TRP A 34 -7.14 6.74 -0.11
N LEU A 35 -6.03 7.00 -0.79
CA LEU A 35 -5.61 8.32 -1.24
C LEU A 35 -5.36 8.34 -2.74
N ARG A 36 -6.06 9.22 -3.44
CA ARG A 36 -5.76 9.49 -4.85
C ARG A 36 -4.76 10.62 -4.98
N ILE A 37 -3.53 10.30 -5.35
CA ILE A 37 -2.45 11.26 -5.56
C ILE A 37 -2.50 11.77 -7.01
N LYS A 38 -2.54 13.10 -7.15
CA LYS A 38 -2.51 13.81 -8.43
C LYS A 38 -1.32 14.74 -8.46
N GLY A 39 -0.56 14.69 -9.56
CA GLY A 39 0.49 15.66 -9.85
C GLY A 39 0.21 16.35 -11.18
N LYS A 40 0.55 17.64 -11.31
CA LYS A 40 0.35 18.42 -12.54
C LYS A 40 1.00 17.77 -13.77
N ALA A 41 2.17 17.16 -13.59
CA ALA A 41 2.93 16.49 -14.63
C ALA A 41 2.55 15.01 -14.82
N ILE A 42 1.80 14.42 -13.89
CA ILE A 42 1.46 12.99 -13.92
C ILE A 42 0.23 12.80 -14.82
N LYS A 43 0.33 11.84 -15.74
CA LYS A 43 -0.69 11.50 -16.73
C LYS A 43 -1.88 10.80 -16.08
N ALA A 44 -1.61 9.79 -15.27
CA ALA A 44 -2.61 9.01 -14.55
C ALA A 44 -2.57 9.30 -13.04
N HIS A 45 -3.69 9.09 -12.36
CA HIS A 45 -3.70 9.17 -10.89
C HIS A 45 -3.05 7.93 -10.29
N ILE A 46 -2.30 8.11 -9.21
CA ILE A 46 -1.80 7.00 -8.41
C ILE A 46 -2.76 6.83 -7.24
N LEU A 47 -3.18 5.60 -6.99
CA LEU A 47 -3.91 5.25 -5.79
C LEU A 47 -2.94 4.71 -4.75
N LEU A 48 -2.97 5.28 -3.55
CA LEU A 48 -2.22 4.83 -2.39
C LEU A 48 -3.18 4.33 -1.32
N GLY A 49 -3.09 3.06 -0.97
CA GLY A 49 -3.72 2.48 0.22
C GLY A 49 -2.72 2.45 1.37
N VAL A 50 -3.13 2.95 2.54
CA VAL A 50 -2.37 2.81 3.79
C VAL A 50 -3.22 2.02 4.77
N CYS A 51 -2.79 0.81 5.09
CA CYS A 51 -3.54 -0.13 5.92
C CYS A 51 -2.81 -0.45 7.21
N TYR A 52 -3.57 -0.82 8.24
CA TYR A 52 -3.03 -1.34 9.48
C TYR A 52 -3.76 -2.62 9.87
N GLY A 53 -3.00 -3.66 10.19
CA GLY A 53 -3.36 -4.99 10.65
C GLY A 53 -3.41 -4.98 12.16
N SER A 54 -4.55 -5.36 12.73
CA SER A 54 -4.69 -5.51 14.18
C SER A 54 -4.55 -6.99 14.50
N PRO A 55 -3.74 -7.36 15.52
CA PRO A 55 -3.40 -8.75 15.85
C PRO A 55 -4.60 -9.66 16.13
N ASN A 56 -5.72 -9.06 16.53
CA ASN A 56 -6.92 -9.76 16.97
C ASN A 56 -8.11 -9.47 16.05
N LYS A 57 -7.85 -9.17 14.77
CA LYS A 57 -8.91 -8.93 13.80
C LYS A 57 -9.78 -10.16 13.59
N GLU A 58 -11.08 -9.94 13.56
CA GLU A 58 -12.05 -10.95 13.17
C GLU A 58 -11.99 -11.18 11.65
N GLU A 59 -12.23 -12.42 11.19
CA GLU A 59 -12.23 -12.82 9.77
C GLU A 59 -13.17 -11.93 8.92
N GLU A 60 -14.23 -11.38 9.51
CA GLU A 60 -15.15 -10.46 8.83
C GLU A 60 -14.52 -9.11 8.46
N VAL A 61 -13.59 -8.60 9.27
CA VAL A 61 -12.88 -7.33 8.98
C VAL A 61 -11.99 -7.48 7.74
N ASP A 62 -11.36 -8.65 7.58
CA ASP A 62 -10.56 -8.95 6.40
C ASP A 62 -11.41 -9.01 5.13
N LYS A 63 -12.63 -9.55 5.21
CA LYS A 63 -13.55 -9.58 4.06
C LYS A 63 -13.91 -8.18 3.59
N LEU A 64 -14.12 -7.24 4.51
CA LEU A 64 -14.35 -5.83 4.17
C LEU A 64 -13.11 -5.24 3.50
N PHE A 65 -11.92 -5.52 4.01
CA PHE A 65 -10.67 -5.09 3.37
C PHE A 65 -10.54 -5.64 1.94
N TYR A 66 -10.78 -6.94 1.73
CA TYR A 66 -10.69 -7.55 0.40
C TYR A 66 -11.71 -6.95 -0.58
N LYS A 67 -12.93 -6.67 -0.11
CA LYS A 67 -13.96 -6.01 -0.91
C LYS A 67 -13.56 -4.58 -1.27
N GLN A 68 -13.00 -3.82 -0.34
CA GLN A 68 -12.44 -2.50 -0.64
C GLN A 68 -11.33 -2.59 -1.68
N LEU A 69 -10.44 -3.56 -1.54
CA LEU A 69 -9.33 -3.78 -2.46
C LEU A 69 -9.83 -4.12 -3.87
N GLU A 70 -10.81 -5.01 -4.01
CA GLU A 70 -11.43 -5.37 -5.29
C GLU A 70 -12.04 -4.14 -5.99
N ASN A 71 -12.69 -3.25 -5.23
CA ASN A 71 -13.27 -2.02 -5.80
C ASN A 71 -12.21 -1.08 -6.39
N VAL A 72 -10.96 -1.18 -5.94
CA VAL A 72 -9.89 -0.27 -6.34
C VAL A 72 -8.78 -0.91 -7.16
N SER A 73 -8.72 -2.24 -7.24
CA SER A 73 -7.66 -2.99 -7.93
C SER A 73 -7.65 -2.76 -9.44
N GLY A 74 -8.80 -2.38 -10.02
CA GLY A 74 -8.89 -1.91 -11.41
C GLY A 74 -8.15 -0.59 -11.71
N SER A 75 -7.53 0.03 -10.72
CA SER A 75 -6.71 1.25 -10.89
C SER A 75 -5.44 0.96 -11.70
N SER A 76 -5.10 1.82 -12.66
CA SER A 76 -3.89 1.65 -13.50
C SER A 76 -2.56 1.72 -12.74
N ALA A 77 -2.57 2.30 -11.55
CA ALA A 77 -1.41 2.46 -10.68
C ALA A 77 -1.89 2.45 -9.22
N LEU A 78 -1.66 1.34 -8.54
CA LEU A 78 -2.01 1.11 -7.14
C LEU A 78 -0.75 0.74 -6.35
N VAL A 79 -0.54 1.45 -5.25
CA VAL A 79 0.44 1.15 -4.21
C VAL A 79 -0.32 0.91 -2.92
N LEU A 80 0.00 -0.17 -2.22
CA LEU A 80 -0.59 -0.51 -0.93
C LEU A 80 0.54 -0.70 0.08
N VAL A 81 0.47 -0.03 1.21
CA VAL A 81 1.49 -0.11 2.27
C VAL A 81 0.82 -0.25 3.62
N GLY A 82 1.44 -1.01 4.53
CA GLY A 82 0.88 -1.18 5.86
C GLY A 82 1.59 -2.22 6.69
N ASP A 83 1.38 -2.18 8.00
CA ASP A 83 1.60 -3.33 8.87
C ASP A 83 0.38 -4.24 8.74
N PHE A 84 0.53 -5.52 8.40
CA PHE A 84 -0.60 -6.44 8.26
C PHE A 84 -0.70 -7.45 9.40
N ASP A 85 0.32 -7.53 10.25
CA ASP A 85 0.42 -8.47 11.38
C ASP A 85 0.14 -9.96 11.02
N LEU A 86 0.73 -10.42 9.90
CA LEU A 86 0.63 -11.81 9.40
C LEU A 86 1.98 -12.53 9.50
N PRO A 87 2.46 -12.88 10.72
CA PRO A 87 3.81 -13.42 10.94
C PRO A 87 4.03 -14.84 10.40
N ASP A 88 2.97 -15.58 10.10
CA ASP A 88 3.04 -16.97 9.63
C ASP A 88 3.20 -17.10 8.11
N ILE A 89 3.34 -15.97 7.39
CA ILE A 89 3.64 -15.96 5.96
C ILE A 89 5.13 -16.23 5.74
N CYS A 90 5.42 -17.28 4.98
CA CYS A 90 6.72 -17.52 4.38
C CYS A 90 6.77 -16.91 2.98
N TRP A 91 7.40 -15.73 2.88
CA TRP A 91 7.48 -14.96 1.64
C TRP A 91 8.38 -15.57 0.57
N GLU A 92 9.40 -16.34 0.96
CA GLU A 92 10.28 -17.05 0.01
C GLU A 92 9.54 -18.12 -0.79
N LEU A 93 8.56 -18.77 -0.15
CA LEU A 93 7.77 -19.85 -0.73
C LEU A 93 6.36 -19.41 -1.13
N SER A 94 5.97 -18.17 -0.81
CA SER A 94 4.60 -17.67 -0.92
C SER A 94 3.56 -18.60 -0.27
N THR A 95 3.84 -19.06 0.96
CA THR A 95 2.94 -19.96 1.71
C THR A 95 2.63 -19.41 3.09
N ALA A 96 1.55 -19.89 3.72
CA ALA A 96 1.20 -19.53 5.09
C ALA A 96 0.51 -20.68 5.85
N GLU A 97 0.72 -20.72 7.17
CA GLU A 97 0.18 -21.76 8.06
C GLU A 97 -1.30 -21.57 8.38
N LYS A 98 -1.72 -20.32 8.58
CA LYS A 98 -3.09 -19.95 8.91
C LYS A 98 -3.91 -19.73 7.65
N ARG A 99 -5.21 -20.03 7.76
CA ARG A 99 -6.18 -19.81 6.66
C ARG A 99 -6.26 -18.33 6.27
N GLN A 100 -6.30 -17.43 7.25
CA GLN A 100 -6.34 -15.98 7.06
C GLN A 100 -5.20 -15.48 6.18
N SER A 101 -3.97 -15.84 6.53
CA SER A 101 -2.75 -15.48 5.81
C SER A 101 -2.69 -16.08 4.40
N ARG A 102 -3.22 -17.30 4.19
CA ARG A 102 -3.38 -17.86 2.83
C ARG A 102 -4.38 -17.07 1.99
N THR A 103 -5.54 -16.74 2.55
CA THR A 103 -6.54 -15.93 1.85
C THR A 103 -6.02 -14.53 1.53
N PHE A 104 -5.18 -13.96 2.41
CA PHE A 104 -4.49 -12.71 2.12
C PHE A 104 -3.56 -12.83 0.91
N LEU A 105 -2.73 -13.87 0.85
CA LEU A 105 -1.83 -14.12 -0.29
C LEU A 105 -2.61 -14.31 -1.60
N GLU A 106 -3.66 -15.14 -1.59
CA GLU A 106 -4.55 -15.36 -2.73
C GLU A 106 -5.15 -14.03 -3.21
N CYS A 107 -5.63 -13.19 -2.28
CA CYS A 107 -6.19 -11.89 -2.62
C CYS A 107 -5.16 -10.92 -3.24
N MET A 108 -3.93 -10.89 -2.72
CA MET A 108 -2.88 -10.07 -3.33
C MET A 108 -2.56 -10.55 -4.76
N GLU A 109 -2.45 -11.86 -4.96
CA GLU A 109 -2.16 -12.47 -6.25
C GLU A 109 -3.27 -12.21 -7.28
N ASP A 110 -4.55 -12.44 -6.90
CA ASP A 110 -5.72 -12.19 -7.75
C ASP A 110 -5.84 -10.72 -8.20
N ASN A 111 -5.33 -9.80 -7.39
CA ASN A 111 -5.31 -8.36 -7.67
C ASN A 111 -3.99 -7.88 -8.30
N PHE A 112 -3.12 -8.80 -8.72
CA PHE A 112 -1.82 -8.53 -9.36
C PHE A 112 -0.87 -7.70 -8.49
N LEU A 113 -1.00 -7.76 -7.16
CA LEU A 113 -0.17 -7.03 -6.21
C LEU A 113 1.09 -7.83 -5.87
N SER A 114 2.25 -7.27 -6.21
CA SER A 114 3.55 -7.86 -5.89
C SER A 114 4.14 -7.21 -4.65
N GLN A 115 4.56 -8.03 -3.67
CA GLN A 115 5.26 -7.57 -2.47
C GLN A 115 6.69 -7.13 -2.80
N LEU A 116 7.10 -5.96 -2.33
CA LEU A 116 8.37 -5.31 -2.72
C LEU A 116 9.36 -5.14 -1.57
N VAL A 117 8.96 -5.40 -0.33
CA VAL A 117 9.88 -5.36 0.82
C VAL A 117 10.75 -6.62 0.77
N GLY A 118 12.07 -6.44 0.75
CA GLY A 118 13.03 -7.55 0.66
C GLY A 118 13.59 -8.04 2.00
N GLU A 119 13.38 -7.29 3.09
CA GLU A 119 13.92 -7.61 4.41
C GLU A 119 12.96 -7.23 5.54
N PRO A 120 13.06 -7.86 6.73
CA PRO A 120 12.19 -7.57 7.86
C PRO A 120 12.29 -6.11 8.34
N ALA A 121 11.15 -5.43 8.49
CA ALA A 121 11.08 -4.09 9.08
C ALA A 121 10.68 -4.08 10.56
N ARG A 122 10.43 -5.25 11.17
CA ARG A 122 10.14 -5.38 12.60
C ARG A 122 10.93 -6.54 13.20
N GLY A 123 12.14 -6.25 13.68
CA GLY A 123 13.03 -7.28 14.22
C GLY A 123 13.45 -8.30 13.16
N ARG A 124 12.87 -9.51 13.19
CA ARG A 124 13.14 -10.58 12.20
C ARG A 124 11.91 -11.00 11.41
N THR A 125 10.81 -10.27 11.55
CA THR A 125 9.53 -10.59 10.91
C THR A 125 9.16 -9.55 9.87
N MET A 126 8.66 -10.01 8.73
CA MET A 126 8.17 -9.15 7.65
C MET A 126 6.65 -8.96 7.81
N LEU A 127 6.28 -7.92 8.57
CA LEU A 127 4.88 -7.56 8.87
C LEU A 127 4.48 -6.26 8.20
N ASP A 128 5.42 -5.31 8.09
CA ASP A 128 5.28 -4.12 7.27
C ASP A 128 5.55 -4.48 5.80
N LEU A 129 4.52 -4.33 4.98
CA LEU A 129 4.51 -4.76 3.59
C LEU A 129 4.26 -3.58 2.65
N LEU A 130 4.76 -3.70 1.42
CA LEU A 130 4.65 -2.70 0.36
C LEU A 130 4.35 -3.41 -0.96
N PHE A 131 3.15 -3.24 -1.45
CA PHE A 131 2.70 -3.84 -2.70
C PHE A 131 2.56 -2.80 -3.81
N ALA A 132 2.79 -3.24 -5.04
CA ALA A 132 2.43 -2.49 -6.24
C ALA A 132 1.78 -3.41 -7.28
N ASN A 133 0.83 -2.88 -8.05
CA ASN A 133 0.14 -3.65 -9.09
C ASN A 133 0.79 -3.57 -10.48
N ARG A 134 1.96 -2.92 -10.57
CA ARG A 134 2.63 -2.65 -11.84
C ARG A 134 4.13 -2.52 -11.64
N ASP A 135 4.88 -3.24 -12.47
CA ASP A 135 6.34 -3.15 -12.49
C ASP A 135 6.83 -1.73 -12.77
N GLY A 136 7.84 -1.30 -12.01
CA GLY A 136 8.44 0.03 -12.13
C GLY A 136 7.57 1.18 -11.59
N LEU A 137 6.39 0.91 -11.03
CA LEU A 137 5.61 1.92 -10.31
C LEU A 137 6.30 2.33 -9.00
N VAL A 138 6.94 1.39 -8.35
CA VAL A 138 7.68 1.58 -7.11
C VAL A 138 9.13 1.13 -7.30
N GLY A 139 10.06 1.85 -6.70
CA GLY A 139 11.47 1.48 -6.68
C GLY A 139 12.21 2.12 -5.51
N ASP A 140 13.52 1.91 -5.44
CA ASP A 140 14.38 2.40 -4.34
C ASP A 140 13.86 2.00 -2.96
N VAL A 141 13.30 0.79 -2.83
CA VAL A 141 12.74 0.28 -1.57
C VAL A 141 13.89 -0.06 -0.63
N VAL A 142 13.92 0.58 0.52
CA VAL A 142 14.94 0.39 1.56
C VAL A 142 14.25 0.28 2.91
N VAL A 143 14.64 -0.73 3.69
CA VAL A 143 14.32 -0.77 5.12
C VAL A 143 15.45 -0.04 5.86
N GLY A 144 15.09 1.08 6.47
CA GLY A 144 16.01 1.99 7.12
C GLY A 144 16.14 1.74 8.62
N GLY A 145 16.41 2.80 9.35
CA GLY A 145 16.47 2.74 10.82
C GLY A 145 15.11 2.86 11.48
N ARG A 146 15.11 2.69 12.80
CA ARG A 146 13.94 2.94 13.65
C ARG A 146 13.77 4.43 13.92
N LEU A 147 12.52 4.89 13.95
CA LEU A 147 12.21 6.24 14.41
C LEU A 147 12.07 6.26 15.93
N GLY A 148 13.04 6.87 16.62
CA GLY A 148 13.01 6.98 18.08
C GLY A 148 13.08 5.62 18.79
N GLN A 149 12.06 5.29 19.58
CA GLN A 149 11.95 4.03 20.33
C GLN A 149 10.99 3.02 19.68
N SER A 150 10.51 3.29 18.46
CA SER A 150 9.70 2.36 17.68
C SER A 150 10.38 0.98 17.58
N ASP A 151 9.62 -0.10 17.62
CA ASP A 151 10.08 -1.45 17.27
C ASP A 151 10.01 -1.71 15.75
N HIS A 152 9.34 -0.83 14.99
CA HIS A 152 9.30 -0.81 13.53
C HIS A 152 10.42 0.07 12.94
N GLU A 153 11.00 -0.40 11.85
CA GLU A 153 11.94 0.28 10.96
C GLU A 153 11.19 1.04 9.86
N ILE A 154 11.78 2.13 9.39
CA ILE A 154 11.19 2.96 8.34
C ILE A 154 11.35 2.23 7.00
N ILE A 155 10.26 2.06 6.25
CA ILE A 155 10.33 1.67 4.83
C ILE A 155 10.34 2.94 3.99
N GLU A 156 11.45 3.20 3.31
CA GLU A 156 11.60 4.29 2.35
C GLU A 156 11.47 3.74 0.92
N PHE A 157 10.75 4.45 0.05
CA PHE A 157 10.58 4.05 -1.35
C PHE A 157 10.19 5.23 -2.24
N SER A 158 10.45 5.08 -3.54
CA SER A 158 10.04 5.99 -4.61
C SER A 158 8.76 5.50 -5.29
N ILE A 159 7.81 6.40 -5.58
CA ILE A 159 6.67 6.11 -6.46
C ILE A 159 6.83 6.91 -7.77
N PHE A 160 6.84 6.20 -8.90
CA PHE A 160 7.06 6.79 -10.22
C PHE A 160 5.73 6.98 -10.98
N GLY A 161 5.40 8.24 -11.26
CA GLY A 161 4.26 8.60 -12.10
C GLY A 161 4.63 8.64 -13.59
N GLU A 162 3.72 8.20 -14.46
CA GLU A 162 3.86 8.44 -15.90
C GLU A 162 3.76 9.93 -16.21
N ILE A 163 4.75 10.48 -16.92
CA ILE A 163 4.77 11.90 -17.27
C ILE A 163 3.91 12.15 -18.52
N ARG A 164 3.11 13.23 -18.50
CA ARG A 164 2.42 13.73 -19.70
C ARG A 164 3.45 14.14 -20.75
N ARG A 165 3.52 13.45 -21.89
CA ARG A 165 4.30 13.90 -23.05
C ARG A 165 3.60 15.11 -23.68
N ASN A 166 4.28 16.25 -23.76
CA ASN A 166 3.83 17.35 -24.61
C ASN A 166 4.03 16.95 -26.07
N THR A 167 2.95 16.83 -26.84
CA THR A 167 3.01 16.72 -28.29
C THR A 167 3.45 18.06 -28.87
N SER A 168 4.74 18.21 -29.17
CA SER A 168 5.15 19.25 -30.13
C SER A 168 4.68 18.79 -31.51
N LYS A 169 3.79 19.55 -32.15
CA LYS A 169 3.44 19.32 -33.55
C LYS A 169 4.65 19.71 -34.39
N THR A 170 5.43 18.73 -34.85
CA THR A 170 6.39 18.96 -35.91
C THR A 170 5.61 18.97 -37.22
N LEU A 171 5.42 20.14 -37.82
CA LEU A 171 4.91 20.26 -39.20
C LEU A 171 6.05 19.87 -40.14
N ALA A 172 5.97 18.71 -40.76
CA ALA A 172 6.82 18.37 -41.89
C ALA A 172 6.26 19.07 -43.13
N LEU A 173 6.99 20.06 -43.66
CA LEU A 173 6.75 20.61 -44.99
C LEU A 173 7.39 19.65 -46.00
N ASN A 174 6.57 18.94 -46.74
CA ASN A 174 7.02 18.23 -47.93
C ASN A 174 7.18 19.25 -49.07
N PHE A 175 8.39 19.37 -49.60
CA PHE A 175 8.69 20.14 -50.82
C PHE A 175 8.38 19.32 -52.08
#